data_AF-W2TSC9-F1
#
_entry.id   AF-W2TSC9-F1
#
_cell.length_a   1.000
_cell.length_b   1.000
_cell.length_c   1.000
_cell.angle_alpha   90.00
_cell.angle_beta   90.00
_cell.angle_gamma   90.00
#
_symmetry.space_group_name_H-M   'P 1'
#
loop_
_entity.id
_entity.type
_entity.pdbx_description
1 polymer ?
#
loop_
_entity_poly.entity_id
_entity_poly.type
_entity_poly.pdbx_seq_one_letter_code
_entity_poly.pdbx_strand_id
1 'polypeptide(L)'
;MTRKGGNHAAYLPSFQVHDTFEFSPQYNAYSLIIELVLPIDFIIVQSRIPAKLVEVERNASVVCQQAQSEYNPWSLLASYRCQANVSRIELRVKVDEGTYGPVVVYICPKIHPKTVQIRSYEVKPLSSHTRVHTFDNARPHNTLSFAGSFSLAEAHSWMSLILPGIPSKPPSTDSITVNYQSTSDAPTQLQTTYSKGSISFRSDSVSTIAIIREIISEETTNRQIKVQISCGTWFLRRDHKFLLYELRHNFVKSPCHLNDESIVHCLKSMHPRMTHLLNLERRKLMAAALKELEANSNDISFLSEENRKILENHDQIFQDAEKDSIEDSNISGIYEALLLNRARLNGQNARGKVEALRDLLLNNYSLENVIAFFKSANDETFLRY
;
A
#
# COMPACT_ATOMS: atom_id res chain seq x y z
N MET A 1 -17.31 28.12 -20.67
CA MET A 1 -18.23 28.88 -21.54
C MET A 1 -17.40 29.91 -22.31
N THR A 2 -17.21 29.75 -23.62
CA THR A 2 -16.62 30.79 -24.47
C THR A 2 -17.60 31.07 -25.61
N ARG A 3 -18.25 32.23 -25.52
CA ARG A 3 -19.17 32.76 -26.53
C ARG A 3 -18.34 33.47 -27.60
N LYS A 4 -18.31 32.95 -28.82
CA LYS A 4 -17.96 33.72 -30.02
C LYS A 4 -19.09 33.56 -31.03
N GLY A 5 -19.81 34.66 -31.28
CA GLY A 5 -20.68 34.88 -32.45
C GLY A 5 -21.82 33.89 -32.67
N GLY A 6 -23.05 34.29 -32.32
CA GLY A 6 -24.28 33.57 -32.66
C GLY A 6 -24.90 32.85 -31.46
N ASN A 7 -26.21 33.00 -31.27
CA ASN A 7 -27.03 32.41 -30.21
C ASN A 7 -27.21 30.88 -30.33
N HIS A 8 -26.21 30.16 -30.82
CA HIS A 8 -26.25 28.69 -30.89
C HIS A 8 -25.35 28.14 -29.79
N ALA A 9 -25.97 27.65 -28.71
CA ALA A 9 -25.27 26.83 -27.74
C ALA A 9 -24.83 25.54 -28.44
N ALA A 10 -23.53 25.26 -28.46
CA ALA A 10 -23.02 23.99 -28.97
C ALA A 10 -23.55 22.85 -28.09
N TYR A 11 -24.29 21.92 -28.68
CA TYR A 11 -24.79 20.74 -27.98
C TYR A 11 -23.61 19.80 -27.71
N LEU A 12 -23.33 19.54 -26.43
CA LEU A 12 -22.32 18.58 -26.01
C LEU A 12 -23.00 17.21 -25.85
N PRO A 13 -22.61 16.18 -26.63
CA PRO A 13 -23.16 14.84 -26.44
C PRO A 13 -22.81 14.32 -25.03
N SER A 14 -23.83 13.97 -24.25
CA SER A 14 -23.67 13.28 -22.98
C SER A 14 -23.62 11.77 -23.21
N PHE A 15 -22.69 11.09 -22.55
CA PHE A 15 -22.63 9.63 -22.51
C PHE A 15 -22.58 9.17 -21.05
N GLN A 16 -22.95 7.91 -20.80
CA GLN A 16 -22.82 7.33 -19.47
C GLN A 16 -21.54 6.52 -19.39
N VAL A 17 -20.85 6.65 -18.26
CA VAL A 17 -19.68 5.87 -17.89
C VAL A 17 -20.12 4.91 -16.80
N HIS A 18 -19.96 3.61 -17.03
CA HIS A 18 -20.09 2.59 -16.02
C HIS A 18 -18.70 2.21 -15.53
N ASP A 19 -18.43 2.49 -14.26
CA ASP A 19 -17.11 2.37 -13.68
C ASP A 19 -17.14 1.62 -12.35
N THR A 20 -16.14 0.77 -12.13
CA THR A 20 -15.90 0.08 -10.86
C THR A 20 -14.46 0.29 -10.45
N PHE A 21 -14.23 0.74 -9.23
CA PHE A 21 -12.89 0.96 -8.67
C PHE A 21 -12.76 0.20 -7.36
N GLU A 22 -12.19 -0.99 -7.41
CA GLU A 22 -12.09 -1.89 -6.26
C GLU A 22 -10.67 -2.44 -6.12
N PHE A 23 -10.25 -2.65 -4.87
CA PHE A 23 -8.95 -3.26 -4.59
C PHE A 23 -9.04 -4.77 -4.83
N SER A 24 -8.14 -5.31 -5.67
CA SER A 24 -8.06 -6.74 -5.94
C SER A 24 -6.89 -7.38 -5.18
N PRO A 25 -7.18 -8.25 -4.19
CA PRO A 25 -6.14 -8.95 -3.42
C PRO A 25 -5.22 -9.81 -4.29
N GLN A 26 -5.76 -10.40 -5.36
CA GLN A 26 -5.00 -11.29 -6.25
C GLN A 26 -3.85 -10.59 -6.95
N TYR A 27 -4.04 -9.32 -7.33
CA TYR A 27 -3.05 -8.53 -8.06
C TYR A 27 -2.33 -7.51 -7.17
N ASN A 28 -2.71 -7.44 -5.88
CA ASN A 28 -2.25 -6.44 -4.92
C ASN A 28 -2.29 -5.01 -5.51
N ALA A 29 -3.40 -4.69 -6.19
CA ALA A 29 -3.60 -3.45 -6.94
C ALA A 29 -5.10 -3.12 -7.05
N TYR A 30 -5.41 -1.83 -7.24
CA TYR A 30 -6.77 -1.42 -7.60
C TYR A 30 -7.07 -1.79 -9.05
N SER A 31 -8.21 -2.44 -9.28
CA SER A 31 -8.76 -2.67 -10.61
C SER A 31 -9.82 -1.61 -10.89
N LEU A 32 -9.53 -0.76 -11.87
CA LEU A 32 -10.45 0.23 -12.42
C LEU A 32 -11.00 -0.32 -13.74
N ILE A 33 -12.27 -0.69 -13.76
CA ILE A 33 -12.95 -1.12 -14.99
C ILE A 33 -13.81 0.04 -15.45
N ILE A 34 -13.64 0.45 -16.71
CA ILE A 34 -14.43 1.48 -17.36
C ILE A 34 -15.15 0.85 -18.55
N GLU A 35 -16.46 1.00 -18.59
CA GLU A 35 -17.33 0.50 -19.65
C GLU A 35 -18.24 1.62 -20.17
N LEU A 36 -18.25 1.77 -21.49
CA LEU A 36 -19.07 2.73 -22.23
C LEU A 36 -19.93 1.98 -23.25
N VAL A 37 -21.10 2.53 -23.58
CA VAL A 37 -21.89 2.03 -24.73
C VAL A 37 -21.17 2.32 -26.06
N LEU A 38 -20.31 3.33 -26.07
CA LEU A 38 -19.57 3.80 -27.24
C LEU A 38 -18.11 3.31 -27.19
N PRO A 39 -17.48 3.04 -28.34
CA PRO A 39 -16.05 2.70 -28.36
C PRO A 39 -15.20 3.80 -27.73
N ILE A 40 -14.24 3.42 -26.89
CA ILE A 40 -13.29 4.32 -26.26
C ILE A 40 -12.21 4.70 -27.29
N ASP A 41 -11.88 6.00 -27.37
CA ASP A 41 -10.77 6.49 -28.20
C ASP A 41 -9.48 6.46 -27.40
N PHE A 42 -9.45 7.20 -26.30
CA PHE A 42 -8.34 7.21 -25.37
C PHE A 42 -8.78 7.52 -23.95
N ILE A 43 -7.95 7.09 -23.01
CA ILE A 43 -8.06 7.42 -21.59
C ILE A 43 -6.76 8.07 -21.13
N ILE A 44 -6.85 9.11 -20.32
CA ILE A 44 -5.68 9.69 -19.63
C ILE A 44 -5.87 9.46 -18.14
N VAL A 45 -4.84 8.93 -17.50
CA VAL A 45 -4.77 8.74 -16.05
C VAL A 45 -3.76 9.75 -15.51
N GLN A 46 -4.17 10.53 -14.51
CA GLN A 46 -3.28 11.43 -13.79
C GLN A 46 -3.45 11.26 -12.27
N SER A 47 -2.34 11.35 -11.53
CA SER A 47 -2.37 11.48 -10.08
C SER A 47 -1.09 12.14 -9.55
N ARG A 48 -1.22 12.79 -8.39
CA ARG A 48 -0.05 13.25 -7.59
C ARG A 48 0.55 12.13 -6.76
N ILE A 49 -0.17 11.01 -6.63
CA ILE A 49 0.25 9.86 -5.87
C ILE A 49 1.29 9.08 -6.67
N PRO A 50 2.41 8.67 -6.05
CA PRO A 50 3.28 7.67 -6.63
C PRO A 50 2.52 6.35 -6.75
N ALA A 51 2.21 5.98 -7.99
CA ALA A 51 1.48 4.77 -8.34
C ALA A 51 2.09 4.16 -9.60
N LYS A 52 2.10 2.82 -9.66
CA LYS A 52 2.57 2.06 -10.81
C LYS A 52 1.37 1.50 -11.56
N LEU A 53 1.35 1.63 -12.88
CA LEU A 53 0.35 1.00 -13.72
C LEU A 53 0.84 -0.40 -14.10
N VAL A 54 0.00 -1.40 -13.85
CA VAL A 54 0.30 -2.80 -14.18
C VAL A 54 -0.36 -3.12 -15.52
N GLU A 55 0.40 -3.70 -16.43
CA GLU A 55 -0.11 -4.10 -17.74
C GLU A 55 -1.16 -5.22 -17.58
N VAL A 56 -2.20 -5.14 -18.42
CA VAL A 56 -3.27 -6.13 -18.47
C VAL A 56 -3.25 -6.71 -19.88
N GLU A 57 -2.84 -7.96 -20.02
CA GLU A 57 -2.67 -8.65 -21.32
C GLU A 57 -3.91 -8.58 -22.22
N ARG A 58 -5.11 -8.52 -21.62
CA ARG A 58 -6.37 -8.43 -22.37
C ARG A 58 -6.60 -7.07 -23.04
N ASN A 59 -5.86 -6.03 -22.65
CA ASN A 59 -6.05 -4.70 -23.20
C ASN A 59 -5.37 -4.55 -24.55
N ALA A 60 -6.15 -4.39 -25.62
CA ALA A 60 -5.66 -3.99 -26.94
C ALA A 60 -5.38 -2.46 -27.02
N SER A 61 -4.67 -1.92 -26.03
CA SER A 61 -4.37 -0.49 -25.92
C SER A 61 -2.87 -0.25 -25.83
N VAL A 62 -2.41 0.81 -26.51
CA VAL A 62 -1.02 1.28 -26.35
C VAL A 62 -0.96 2.23 -25.17
N VAL A 63 -0.05 1.95 -24.23
CA VAL A 63 0.19 2.76 -23.03
C VAL A 63 1.40 3.65 -23.27
N CYS A 64 1.26 4.94 -22.97
CA CYS A 64 2.37 5.88 -22.92
C CYS A 64 2.38 6.53 -21.54
N GLN A 65 3.35 6.15 -20.71
CA GLN A 65 3.57 6.73 -19.39
C GLN A 65 4.68 7.79 -19.47
N GLN A 66 4.42 8.96 -18.88
CA GLN A 66 5.41 10.03 -18.78
C GLN A 66 6.03 10.03 -17.39
N ALA A 67 7.36 10.03 -17.33
CA ALA A 67 8.07 10.19 -16.08
C ALA A 67 7.86 11.60 -15.51
N GLN A 68 7.96 11.71 -14.18
CA GLN A 68 7.98 12.99 -13.50
C GLN A 68 9.23 13.77 -13.93
N SER A 69 9.06 15.05 -14.25
CA SER A 69 10.14 15.95 -14.67
C SER A 69 9.84 17.36 -14.21
N GLU A 70 10.77 18.30 -14.40
CA GLU A 70 10.54 19.72 -14.08
C GLU A 70 9.30 20.30 -14.77
N TYR A 71 8.92 19.76 -15.94
CA TYR A 71 7.76 20.16 -16.71
C TYR A 71 6.49 19.34 -16.40
N ASN A 72 6.62 18.19 -15.72
CA ASN A 72 5.51 17.32 -15.34
C ASN A 72 5.43 17.19 -13.81
N PRO A 73 4.50 17.93 -13.15
CA PRO A 73 4.35 17.88 -11.69
C PRO A 73 3.66 16.59 -11.21
N TRP A 74 3.11 15.78 -12.11
CA TRP A 74 2.34 14.59 -11.75
C TRP A 74 3.27 13.38 -11.59
N SER A 75 3.14 12.68 -10.46
CA SER A 75 3.90 11.45 -10.21
C SER A 75 3.41 10.32 -11.11
N LEU A 76 2.10 10.28 -11.39
CA LEU A 76 1.50 9.39 -12.38
C LEU A 76 0.86 10.22 -13.50
N LEU A 77 1.34 10.04 -14.73
CA LEU A 77 0.69 10.54 -15.94
C LEU A 77 0.83 9.50 -17.05
N ALA A 78 -0.28 8.96 -17.52
CA ALA A 78 -0.30 7.97 -18.58
C ALA A 78 -1.47 8.17 -19.52
N SER A 79 -1.27 7.82 -20.79
CA SER A 79 -2.32 7.79 -21.81
C SER A 79 -2.47 6.37 -22.37
N TYR A 80 -3.71 5.92 -22.42
CA TYR A 80 -4.12 4.65 -22.99
C TYR A 80 -4.86 4.94 -24.29
N ARG A 81 -4.29 4.54 -25.42
CA ARG A 81 -4.94 4.69 -26.73
C ARG A 81 -5.51 3.35 -27.18
N CYS A 82 -6.83 3.28 -27.32
CA CYS A 82 -7.52 2.06 -27.74
C CYS A 82 -7.49 1.93 -29.27
N GLN A 83 -6.71 0.98 -29.79
CA GLN A 83 -6.57 0.79 -31.24
C GLN A 83 -7.82 0.11 -31.83
N ALA A 84 -8.40 -0.86 -31.11
CA ALA A 84 -9.63 -1.53 -31.50
C ALA A 84 -10.89 -0.76 -31.06
N ASN A 85 -12.07 -1.17 -31.55
CA ASN A 85 -13.37 -0.66 -31.09
C ASN A 85 -13.75 -1.32 -29.76
N VAL A 86 -13.05 -0.92 -28.70
CA VAL A 86 -13.23 -1.46 -27.35
C VAL A 86 -14.16 -0.55 -26.56
N SER A 87 -15.22 -1.10 -26.00
CA SER A 87 -16.16 -0.41 -25.11
C SER A 87 -15.80 -0.55 -23.64
N ARG A 88 -14.97 -1.54 -23.29
CA ARG A 88 -14.58 -1.87 -21.91
C ARG A 88 -13.08 -2.02 -21.76
N ILE A 89 -12.49 -1.34 -20.77
CA ILE A 89 -11.06 -1.41 -20.46
C ILE A 89 -10.84 -1.59 -18.96
N GLU A 90 -9.85 -2.39 -18.59
CA GLU A 90 -9.42 -2.61 -17.21
C GLU A 90 -8.04 -1.97 -17.00
N LEU A 91 -7.92 -1.09 -16.01
CA LEU A 91 -6.67 -0.44 -15.62
C LEU A 91 -6.30 -0.94 -14.23
N ARG A 92 -5.05 -1.36 -14.02
CA ARG A 92 -4.56 -1.79 -12.71
C ARG A 92 -3.61 -0.75 -12.14
N VAL A 93 -3.97 -0.20 -10.98
CA VAL A 93 -3.21 0.85 -10.30
C VAL A 93 -2.64 0.26 -9.00
N LYS A 94 -1.34 0.05 -8.97
CA LYS A 94 -0.61 -0.44 -7.80
C LYS A 94 -0.08 0.74 -7.00
N VAL A 95 -0.33 0.74 -5.70
CA VAL A 95 0.01 1.83 -4.78
C VAL A 95 0.61 1.24 -3.52
N ASP A 96 1.64 1.88 -2.98
CA ASP A 96 2.25 1.49 -1.72
C ASP A 96 1.36 1.87 -0.53
N GLU A 97 1.31 1.00 0.48
CA GLU A 97 0.48 1.19 1.67
C GLU A 97 0.87 2.48 2.41
N GLY A 98 -0.13 3.26 2.82
CA GLY A 98 0.04 4.58 3.43
C GLY A 98 -0.01 5.74 2.45
N THR A 99 0.06 5.49 1.14
CA THR A 99 -0.13 6.53 0.12
C THR A 99 -1.60 6.63 -0.28
N TYR A 100 -2.15 7.85 -0.36
CA TYR A 100 -3.58 8.06 -0.55
C TYR A 100 -3.92 9.33 -1.32
N GLY A 101 -5.16 9.37 -1.83
CA GLY A 101 -5.76 10.52 -2.53
C GLY A 101 -6.33 10.18 -3.91
N PRO A 102 -6.60 11.18 -4.76
CA PRO A 102 -7.34 10.97 -5.99
C PRO A 102 -6.48 10.49 -7.17
N VAL A 103 -7.01 9.52 -7.90
CA VAL A 103 -6.62 9.16 -9.26
C VAL A 103 -7.69 9.71 -10.20
N VAL A 104 -7.30 10.68 -11.03
CA VAL A 104 -8.21 11.35 -11.96
C VAL A 104 -8.06 10.74 -13.34
N VAL A 105 -9.19 10.40 -13.95
CA VAL A 105 -9.25 9.69 -15.23
C VAL A 105 -10.10 10.48 -16.21
N TYR A 106 -9.54 10.77 -17.38
CA TYR A 106 -10.19 11.43 -18.49
C TYR A 106 -10.59 10.39 -19.51
N ILE A 107 -11.88 10.30 -19.82
CA ILE A 107 -12.44 9.27 -20.68
C ILE A 107 -12.98 9.95 -21.95
N CYS A 108 -12.43 9.59 -23.10
CA CYS A 108 -12.82 10.12 -24.40
C CYS A 108 -13.37 8.99 -25.29
N PRO A 109 -14.68 8.98 -25.62
CA PRO A 109 -15.23 8.05 -26.60
C PRO A 109 -14.95 8.50 -28.05
N LYS A 110 -15.02 7.56 -28.98
CA LYS A 110 -14.93 7.78 -30.44
C LYS A 110 -16.21 8.41 -30.98
N ILE A 111 -16.47 9.67 -30.61
CA ILE A 111 -17.61 10.47 -31.10
C ILE A 111 -17.18 11.82 -31.66
N HIS A 112 -18.05 12.42 -32.48
CA HIS A 112 -17.88 13.75 -33.03
C HIS A 112 -19.10 14.63 -32.67
N PRO A 113 -18.93 15.80 -32.02
CA PRO A 113 -17.67 16.40 -31.55
C PRO A 113 -17.01 15.60 -30.41
N LYS A 114 -15.67 15.65 -30.31
CA LYS A 114 -14.95 14.97 -29.21
C LYS A 114 -15.29 15.64 -27.88
N THR A 115 -15.72 14.82 -26.92
CA THR A 115 -15.99 15.25 -25.55
C THR A 115 -15.29 14.33 -24.58
N VAL A 116 -14.87 14.87 -23.45
CA VAL A 116 -14.18 14.12 -22.40
C VAL A 116 -14.99 14.20 -21.12
N GLN A 117 -15.16 13.07 -20.43
CA GLN A 117 -15.67 13.04 -19.06
C GLN A 117 -14.54 12.77 -18.09
N ILE A 118 -14.56 13.48 -16.97
CA ILE A 118 -13.54 13.38 -15.93
C ILE A 118 -14.15 12.63 -14.74
N ARG A 119 -13.48 11.57 -14.30
CA ARG A 119 -13.81 10.81 -13.09
C ARG A 119 -12.65 10.90 -12.10
N SER A 120 -12.98 10.91 -10.81
CA SER A 120 -12.00 10.93 -9.72
C SER A 120 -12.26 9.73 -8.82
N TYR A 121 -11.22 8.94 -8.58
CA TYR A 121 -11.27 7.74 -7.77
C TYR A 121 -10.34 7.89 -6.58
N GLU A 122 -10.86 7.70 -5.36
CA GLU A 122 -10.06 7.88 -4.14
C GLU A 122 -9.33 6.58 -3.78
N VAL A 123 -8.00 6.64 -3.77
CA VAL A 123 -7.15 5.59 -3.20
C VAL A 123 -7.11 5.74 -1.69
N LYS A 124 -7.53 4.68 -0.99
CA LYS A 124 -7.50 4.63 0.47
C LYS A 124 -6.09 4.35 1.00
N PRO A 125 -5.70 4.96 2.13
CA PRO A 125 -4.39 4.74 2.75
C PRO A 125 -4.11 3.28 3.13
N LEU A 126 -5.11 2.58 3.68
CA LEU A 126 -5.05 1.16 4.03
C LEU A 126 -5.82 0.33 3.01
N SER A 127 -5.47 0.48 1.73
CA SER A 127 -6.11 -0.19 0.59
C SER A 127 -6.06 -1.72 0.66
N SER A 128 -4.97 -2.28 1.19
CA SER A 128 -4.71 -3.71 1.34
C SER A 128 -5.60 -4.40 2.38
N HIS A 129 -6.34 -3.65 3.18
CA HIS A 129 -7.10 -4.19 4.31
C HIS A 129 -8.49 -4.63 3.88
N THR A 130 -8.80 -5.91 4.06
CA THR A 130 -10.13 -6.49 3.79
C THR A 130 -10.85 -6.81 5.08
N ARG A 131 -12.18 -6.63 5.10
CA ARG A 131 -12.97 -6.83 6.31
C ARG A 131 -13.08 -8.33 6.63
N VAL A 132 -12.83 -8.68 7.88
CA VAL A 132 -12.92 -10.05 8.40
C VAL A 132 -13.78 -10.10 9.67
N HIS A 133 -14.25 -11.29 10.04
CA HIS A 133 -15.04 -11.47 11.26
C HIS A 133 -14.17 -11.81 12.48
N THR A 134 -13.12 -12.59 12.28
CA THR A 134 -12.25 -13.10 13.34
C THR A 134 -11.10 -12.14 13.64
N PHE A 135 -10.76 -12.00 14.92
CA PHE A 135 -9.57 -11.28 15.38
C PHE A 135 -8.83 -12.16 16.38
N ASP A 136 -7.56 -12.42 16.10
CA ASP A 136 -6.72 -13.31 16.90
C ASP A 136 -6.04 -12.53 18.03
N ASN A 137 -6.57 -12.62 19.24
CA ASN A 137 -6.02 -11.90 20.40
C ASN A 137 -4.66 -12.45 20.88
N ALA A 138 -4.22 -13.62 20.44
CA ALA A 138 -2.95 -14.20 20.89
C ALA A 138 -1.72 -13.53 20.25
N ARG A 139 -1.92 -12.77 19.17
CA ARG A 139 -0.82 -12.06 18.49
C ARG A 139 -0.33 -10.85 19.31
N PRO A 140 0.94 -10.46 19.16
CA PRO A 140 1.47 -9.24 19.75
C PRO A 140 0.89 -8.00 19.03
N HIS A 141 -0.05 -7.31 19.66
CA HIS A 141 -0.65 -6.10 19.11
C HIS A 141 -0.08 -4.83 19.74
N ASN A 142 0.02 -3.79 18.91
CA ASN A 142 0.16 -2.41 19.32
C ASN A 142 -1.23 -1.78 19.41
N THR A 143 -1.45 -0.95 20.43
CA THR A 143 -2.71 -0.21 20.59
C THR A 143 -2.45 1.28 20.44
N LEU A 144 -3.27 1.92 19.60
CA LEU A 144 -3.32 3.36 19.41
C LEU A 144 -4.74 3.81 19.74
N SER A 145 -4.88 4.77 20.63
CA SER A 145 -6.17 5.33 21.02
C SER A 145 -6.20 6.85 20.94
N PHE A 146 -7.36 7.33 20.53
CA PHE A 146 -7.68 8.74 20.41
C PHE A 146 -8.89 9.01 21.31
N ALA A 147 -8.75 9.92 22.25
CA ALA A 147 -9.85 10.38 23.10
C ALA A 147 -10.01 11.89 22.95
N GLY A 148 -11.23 12.38 22.79
CA GLY A 148 -11.44 13.80 22.55
C GLY A 148 -12.89 14.20 22.37
N SER A 149 -13.10 15.46 22.02
CA SER A 149 -14.44 16.04 21.83
C SER A 149 -14.91 15.90 20.38
N PHE A 150 -14.96 14.67 19.86
CA PHE A 150 -15.49 14.38 18.52
C PHE A 150 -16.75 13.52 18.58
N SER A 151 -17.62 13.71 17.60
CA SER A 151 -18.86 12.97 17.42
C SER A 151 -18.62 11.59 16.79
N LEU A 152 -19.62 10.70 16.90
CA LEU A 152 -19.59 9.41 16.22
C LEU A 152 -19.49 9.58 14.69
N ALA A 153 -20.12 10.61 14.13
CA ALA A 153 -20.08 10.89 12.69
C ALA A 153 -18.67 11.30 12.21
N GLU A 154 -17.94 12.08 13.01
CA GLU A 154 -16.55 12.43 12.70
C GLU A 154 -15.63 11.22 12.80
N ALA A 155 -15.77 10.41 13.86
CA ALA A 155 -15.03 9.16 14.00
C ALA A 155 -15.27 8.23 12.79
N HIS A 156 -16.54 8.07 12.39
CA HIS A 156 -16.93 7.27 11.23
C HIS A 156 -16.39 7.84 9.92
N SER A 157 -16.36 9.18 9.75
CA SER A 157 -15.77 9.85 8.60
C SER A 157 -14.27 9.58 8.49
N TRP A 158 -13.53 9.59 9.60
CA TRP A 158 -12.11 9.22 9.60
C TRP A 158 -11.91 7.76 9.24
N MET A 159 -12.79 6.86 9.71
CA MET A 159 -12.70 5.45 9.35
C MET A 159 -12.92 5.29 7.83
N SER A 160 -13.96 5.91 7.28
CA SER A 160 -14.27 5.89 5.85
C SER A 160 -13.17 6.52 4.99
N LEU A 161 -12.38 7.44 5.54
CA LEU A 161 -11.20 8.00 4.86
C LEU A 161 -10.08 6.97 4.75
N ILE A 162 -9.81 6.22 5.84
CA ILE A 162 -8.63 5.36 5.96
C ILE A 162 -8.86 3.96 5.36
N LEU A 163 -10.03 3.38 5.58
CA LEU A 163 -10.32 1.97 5.32
C LEU A 163 -11.38 1.79 4.21
N PRO A 164 -11.25 0.75 3.37
CA PRO A 164 -12.26 0.39 2.37
C PRO A 164 -13.47 -0.30 3.00
N GLY A 165 -14.61 -0.29 2.30
CA GLY A 165 -15.79 -1.08 2.67
C GLY A 165 -16.60 -0.57 3.87
N ILE A 166 -16.35 0.67 4.30
CA ILE A 166 -17.14 1.31 5.36
C ILE A 166 -18.41 1.93 4.75
N PRO A 167 -19.60 1.68 5.33
CA PRO A 167 -20.85 2.28 4.86
C PRO A 167 -20.79 3.81 4.84
N SER A 168 -21.60 4.45 3.99
CA SER A 168 -21.66 5.91 3.90
C SER A 168 -22.33 6.59 5.11
N LYS A 169 -23.10 5.82 5.90
CA LYS A 169 -23.78 6.31 7.09
C LYS A 169 -23.35 5.49 8.31
N PRO A 170 -23.15 6.14 9.48
CA PRO A 170 -22.83 5.43 10.69
C PRO A 170 -24.00 4.52 11.09
N PRO A 171 -23.72 3.28 11.51
CA PRO A 171 -24.68 2.42 12.19
C PRO A 171 -25.32 3.12 13.39
N SER A 172 -26.55 2.73 13.75
CA SER A 172 -27.28 3.28 14.90
C SER A 172 -26.76 2.81 16.26
N THR A 173 -25.63 2.10 16.30
CA THR A 173 -25.02 1.56 17.51
C THR A 173 -24.05 2.57 18.13
N ASP A 174 -24.02 2.67 19.46
CA ASP A 174 -23.17 3.61 20.20
C ASP A 174 -21.66 3.31 20.09
N SER A 175 -21.31 2.04 19.90
CA SER A 175 -19.94 1.57 19.70
C SER A 175 -19.91 0.59 18.54
N ILE A 176 -18.93 0.76 17.65
CA ILE A 176 -18.77 -0.04 16.44
C ILE A 176 -17.38 -0.65 16.46
N THR A 177 -17.33 -1.98 16.36
CA THR A 177 -16.09 -2.73 16.20
C THR A 177 -16.05 -3.39 14.83
N VAL A 178 -14.93 -3.19 14.12
CA VAL A 178 -14.68 -3.76 12.80
C VAL A 178 -13.29 -4.37 12.79
N ASN A 179 -13.17 -5.58 12.25
CA ASN A 179 -11.90 -6.28 12.11
C ASN A 179 -11.51 -6.31 10.62
N TYR A 180 -10.22 -6.15 10.37
CA TYR A 180 -9.61 -6.19 9.05
C TYR A 180 -8.39 -7.10 9.06
N GLN A 181 -8.10 -7.67 7.90
CA GLN A 181 -6.89 -8.41 7.62
C GLN A 181 -6.24 -7.85 6.36
N SER A 182 -4.94 -7.60 6.44
CA SER A 182 -4.14 -7.21 5.28
C SER A 182 -4.01 -8.39 4.32
N THR A 183 -4.26 -8.12 3.04
CA THR A 183 -3.99 -9.06 1.94
C THR A 183 -2.63 -8.82 1.29
N SER A 184 -1.77 -7.99 1.89
CA SER A 184 -0.39 -7.83 1.45
C SER A 184 0.43 -9.10 1.73
N ASP A 185 1.71 -9.09 1.34
CA ASP A 185 2.66 -10.18 1.59
C ASP A 185 2.85 -10.54 3.08
N ALA A 186 2.27 -9.75 4.01
CA ALA A 186 2.18 -10.05 5.43
C ALA A 186 0.69 -10.10 5.88
N PRO A 187 0.20 -11.23 6.43
CA PRO A 187 -1.18 -11.38 6.91
C PRO A 187 -1.38 -10.74 8.30
N THR A 188 -1.28 -9.41 8.35
CA THR A 188 -1.47 -8.60 9.57
C THR A 188 -2.96 -8.31 9.82
N GLN A 189 -3.34 -8.11 11.08
CA GLN A 189 -4.70 -7.80 11.48
C GLN A 189 -4.82 -6.38 12.06
N LEU A 190 -5.99 -5.77 11.85
CA LEU A 190 -6.35 -4.47 12.42
C LEU A 190 -7.77 -4.57 12.98
N GLN A 191 -7.91 -4.35 14.28
CA GLN A 191 -9.20 -4.14 14.93
C GLN A 191 -9.39 -2.65 15.19
N THR A 192 -10.53 -2.14 14.75
CA THR A 192 -10.98 -0.77 14.98
C THR A 192 -12.21 -0.79 15.86
N THR A 193 -12.16 -0.09 16.99
CA THR A 193 -13.31 0.14 17.86
C THR A 193 -13.50 1.63 18.03
N TYR A 194 -14.65 2.15 17.64
CA TYR A 194 -14.94 3.59 17.75
C TYR A 194 -16.33 3.84 18.30
N SER A 195 -16.41 4.89 19.12
CA SER A 195 -17.62 5.40 19.75
C SER A 195 -17.56 6.92 19.83
N LYS A 196 -18.58 7.55 20.41
CA LYS A 196 -18.57 9.00 20.64
C LYS A 196 -17.40 9.39 21.56
N GLY A 197 -16.50 10.22 21.05
CA GLY A 197 -15.35 10.76 21.80
C GLY A 197 -14.20 9.79 22.07
N SER A 198 -14.25 8.56 21.55
CA SER A 198 -13.16 7.58 21.70
C SER A 198 -13.01 6.68 20.48
N ILE A 199 -11.76 6.46 20.06
CA ILE A 199 -11.38 5.52 19.00
C ILE A 199 -10.16 4.73 19.47
N SER A 200 -10.17 3.42 19.26
CA SER A 200 -9.05 2.53 19.53
C SER A 200 -8.76 1.65 18.32
N PHE A 201 -7.48 1.57 17.98
CA PHE A 201 -6.91 0.74 16.94
C PHE A 201 -5.98 -0.28 17.58
N ARG A 202 -6.15 -1.56 17.24
CA ARG A 202 -5.25 -2.64 17.65
C ARG A 202 -4.73 -3.33 16.41
N SER A 203 -3.41 -3.37 16.24
CA SER A 203 -2.80 -4.05 15.09
C SER A 203 -1.47 -4.69 15.44
N ASP A 204 -1.19 -5.84 14.84
CA ASP A 204 0.11 -6.51 14.89
C ASP A 204 1.16 -5.81 14.00
N SER A 205 0.75 -4.92 13.09
CA SER A 205 1.64 -4.13 12.24
C SER A 205 1.90 -2.73 12.81
N VAL A 206 3.19 -2.42 13.04
CA VAL A 206 3.62 -1.08 13.45
C VAL A 206 3.41 -0.05 12.33
N SER A 207 3.56 -0.46 11.06
CA SER A 207 3.34 0.40 9.90
C SER A 207 1.90 0.89 9.82
N THR A 208 0.93 -0.01 10.02
CA THR A 208 -0.50 0.34 10.00
C THR A 208 -0.84 1.36 11.09
N ILE A 209 -0.30 1.17 12.30
CA ILE A 209 -0.48 2.14 13.41
C ILE A 209 0.15 3.50 13.08
N ALA A 210 1.33 3.52 12.45
CA ALA A 210 2.00 4.76 12.05
C ALA A 210 1.18 5.55 11.03
N ILE A 211 0.68 4.87 9.99
CA ILE A 211 -0.18 5.46 8.94
C ILE A 211 -1.44 6.06 9.57
N ILE A 212 -2.14 5.30 10.42
CA ILE A 212 -3.35 5.77 11.10
C ILE A 212 -3.06 6.98 11.98
N ARG A 213 -1.96 6.94 12.75
CA ARG A 213 -1.55 8.06 13.61
C ARG A 213 -1.33 9.33 12.80
N GLU A 214 -0.63 9.24 11.69
CA GLU A 214 -0.30 10.37 10.82
C GLU A 214 -1.57 11.01 10.25
N ILE A 215 -2.44 10.21 9.63
CA ILE A 215 -3.63 10.70 8.94
C ILE A 215 -4.66 11.29 9.91
N ILE A 216 -4.91 10.64 11.05
CA ILE A 216 -5.87 11.17 12.04
C ILE A 216 -5.30 12.43 12.70
N SER A 217 -3.98 12.49 12.94
CA SER A 217 -3.35 13.69 13.48
C SER A 217 -3.46 14.87 12.50
N GLU A 218 -3.30 14.62 11.20
CA GLU A 218 -3.49 15.62 10.16
C GLU A 218 -4.95 16.10 10.08
N GLU A 219 -5.92 15.18 10.05
CA GLU A 219 -7.35 15.51 10.02
C GLU A 219 -7.82 16.28 11.26
N THR A 220 -7.36 15.88 12.45
CA THR A 220 -7.70 16.57 13.70
C THR A 220 -7.11 17.97 13.75
N THR A 221 -5.91 18.17 13.19
CA THR A 221 -5.27 19.49 13.05
C THR A 221 -6.02 20.37 12.04
N ASN A 222 -6.39 19.82 10.88
CA ASN A 222 -7.14 20.53 9.84
C ASN A 222 -8.52 20.99 10.34
N ARG A 223 -9.19 20.17 11.15
CA ARG A 223 -10.51 20.47 11.73
C ARG A 223 -10.46 21.18 13.09
N GLN A 224 -9.26 21.44 13.63
CA GLN A 224 -9.06 22.05 14.95
C GLN A 224 -9.74 21.28 16.11
N ILE A 225 -9.79 19.95 16.00
CA ILE A 225 -10.38 19.07 17.02
C ILE A 225 -9.31 18.71 18.04
N LYS A 226 -9.55 18.99 19.32
CA LYS A 226 -8.63 18.61 20.39
C LYS A 226 -8.77 17.13 20.71
N VAL A 227 -7.67 16.39 20.52
CA VAL A 227 -7.61 14.95 20.75
C VAL A 227 -6.38 14.62 21.58
N GLN A 228 -6.55 13.77 22.59
CA GLN A 228 -5.50 13.11 23.33
C GLN A 228 -5.15 11.81 22.62
N ILE A 229 -3.87 11.67 22.25
CA ILE A 229 -3.34 10.49 21.56
C ILE A 229 -2.56 9.67 22.57
N SER A 230 -2.95 8.40 22.75
CA SER A 230 -2.23 7.43 23.57
C SER A 230 -1.82 6.24 22.72
N CYS A 231 -0.59 5.77 22.91
CA CYS A 231 0.02 4.75 22.07
C CYS A 231 0.87 3.84 22.95
N GLY A 232 0.42 2.61 23.18
CA GLY A 232 1.05 1.73 24.15
C GLY A 232 0.37 0.37 24.29
N THR A 233 1.10 -0.62 24.79
CA THR A 233 0.50 -1.82 25.36
C THR A 233 -0.18 -1.46 26.69
N TRP A 234 -1.44 -1.86 26.87
CA TRP A 234 -2.15 -1.73 28.15
C TRP A 234 -1.56 -2.73 29.16
N PHE A 235 -0.33 -2.50 29.62
CA PHE A 235 0.18 -3.13 30.82
C PHE A 235 0.11 -2.12 31.95
N LEU A 236 -0.72 -2.42 32.94
CA LEU A 236 -0.75 -1.81 34.27
C LEU A 236 0.66 -1.86 34.90
N ARG A 237 1.53 -0.89 34.58
CA ARG A 237 2.61 -0.53 35.50
C ARG A 237 2.09 0.56 36.42
N ARG A 238 1.77 0.13 37.65
CA ARG A 238 1.76 0.98 38.85
C ARG A 238 3.15 1.57 39.03
N ASP A 239 3.49 2.61 38.29
CA ASP A 239 4.66 3.45 38.58
C ASP A 239 4.20 4.89 38.77
N HIS A 240 4.05 5.26 40.05
CA HIS A 240 3.55 6.53 40.58
C HIS A 240 4.45 7.75 40.29
N LYS A 241 5.33 7.71 39.28
CA LYS A 241 6.31 8.78 38.99
C LYS A 241 6.05 9.59 37.73
N PHE A 242 5.06 9.23 36.90
CA PHE A 242 4.83 9.88 35.60
C PHE A 242 3.83 11.05 35.59
N LEU A 243 3.27 11.41 36.75
CA LEU A 243 2.21 12.44 36.84
C LEU A 243 2.70 13.90 36.81
N LEU A 244 4.01 14.17 36.69
CA LEU A 244 4.54 15.55 36.80
C LEU A 244 5.05 16.17 35.51
N TYR A 245 5.03 15.49 34.36
CA TYR A 245 5.54 16.05 33.09
C TYR A 245 4.44 16.56 32.12
N GLU A 246 3.16 16.36 32.43
CA GLU A 246 2.05 16.69 31.51
C GLU A 246 1.57 18.15 31.54
N LEU A 247 2.17 19.02 32.37
CA LEU A 247 1.58 20.34 32.65
C LEU A 247 2.18 21.54 31.92
N ARG A 248 2.97 21.40 30.84
CA ARG A 248 3.53 22.63 30.25
C ARG A 248 3.61 22.85 28.75
N HIS A 249 3.52 21.90 27.83
CA HIS A 249 3.70 22.26 26.40
C HIS A 249 2.67 21.54 25.51
N ASN A 250 1.87 22.32 24.78
CA ASN A 250 1.06 21.87 23.66
C ASN A 250 1.95 21.13 22.65
N PHE A 251 1.52 19.97 22.15
CA PHE A 251 2.19 19.20 21.10
C PHE A 251 3.59 18.64 21.44
N VAL A 252 3.73 17.89 22.53
CA VAL A 252 4.89 16.99 22.69
C VAL A 252 4.50 15.62 22.15
N LYS A 253 5.17 15.17 21.09
CA LYS A 253 5.16 13.80 20.58
C LYS A 253 5.47 12.85 21.74
N SER A 254 4.46 12.28 22.39
CA SER A 254 4.68 11.17 23.31
C SER A 254 5.27 10.00 22.51
N PRO A 255 6.40 9.41 22.96
CA PRO A 255 6.93 8.21 22.35
C PRO A 255 5.90 7.09 22.51
N CYS A 256 5.58 6.42 21.41
CA CYS A 256 4.72 5.24 21.44
C CYS A 256 5.46 4.09 22.14
N HIS A 257 4.87 3.50 23.18
CA HIS A 257 5.40 2.25 23.74
C HIS A 257 4.98 1.08 22.85
N LEU A 258 5.79 0.81 21.82
CA LEU A 258 5.55 -0.27 20.88
C LEU A 258 5.85 -1.63 21.52
N ASN A 259 5.10 -2.65 21.13
CA ASN A 259 5.43 -4.02 21.45
C ASN A 259 6.52 -4.50 20.48
N ASP A 260 7.77 -4.59 20.93
CA ASP A 260 8.87 -5.06 20.09
C ASP A 260 8.66 -6.48 19.54
N GLU A 261 7.86 -7.33 20.21
CA GLU A 261 7.49 -8.65 19.71
C GLU A 261 6.64 -8.59 18.44
N SER A 262 5.86 -7.51 18.26
CA SER A 262 5.04 -7.30 17.05
C SER A 262 5.89 -7.15 15.80
N ILE A 263 7.07 -6.52 15.93
CA ILE A 263 8.02 -6.35 14.82
C ILE A 263 8.60 -7.71 14.46
N VAL A 264 9.06 -8.47 15.46
CA VAL A 264 9.60 -9.82 15.23
C VAL A 264 8.54 -10.72 14.60
N HIS A 265 7.29 -10.61 15.04
CA HIS A 265 6.16 -11.34 14.46
C HIS A 265 5.91 -10.96 12.99
N CYS A 266 5.93 -9.66 12.64
CA CYS A 266 5.82 -9.19 11.25
C CYS A 266 6.97 -9.72 10.39
N LEU A 267 8.22 -9.63 10.86
CA LEU A 267 9.40 -10.12 10.15
C LEU A 267 9.32 -11.64 9.89
N LYS A 268 8.86 -12.42 10.87
CA LYS A 268 8.61 -13.86 10.75
C LYS A 268 7.51 -14.18 9.74
N SER A 269 6.47 -13.34 9.68
CA SER A 269 5.34 -13.54 8.76
C SER A 269 5.73 -13.26 7.31
N MET A 270 6.62 -12.29 7.07
CA MET A 270 7.15 -11.98 5.73
C MET A 270 8.23 -12.98 5.26
N HIS A 271 8.88 -13.69 6.19
CA HIS A 271 10.03 -14.52 5.91
C HIS A 271 9.79 -15.60 4.83
N PRO A 272 8.71 -16.42 4.89
CA PRO A 272 8.47 -17.44 3.87
C PRO A 272 8.35 -16.86 2.46
N ARG A 273 7.70 -15.69 2.34
CA ARG A 273 7.51 -15.00 1.07
C ARG A 273 8.85 -14.49 0.52
N MET A 274 9.66 -13.85 1.35
CA MET A 274 10.99 -13.37 0.94
C MET A 274 11.91 -14.52 0.52
N THR A 275 11.94 -15.60 1.30
CA THR A 275 12.74 -16.79 0.97
C THR A 275 12.30 -17.43 -0.34
N HIS A 276 10.99 -17.49 -0.60
CA HIS A 276 10.47 -17.99 -1.87
C HIS A 276 10.98 -17.15 -3.06
N LEU A 277 10.84 -15.82 -2.98
CA LEU A 277 11.25 -14.90 -4.05
C LEU A 277 12.76 -14.95 -4.30
N LEU A 278 13.59 -14.97 -3.25
CA LEU A 278 15.04 -15.08 -3.39
C LEU A 278 15.47 -16.43 -3.99
N ASN A 279 14.81 -17.53 -3.60
CA ASN A 279 15.08 -18.84 -4.17
C ASN A 279 14.67 -18.92 -5.65
N LEU A 280 13.57 -18.27 -6.03
CA LEU A 280 13.11 -18.19 -7.41
C LEU A 280 14.14 -17.44 -8.28
N GLU A 281 14.61 -16.28 -7.80
CA GLU A 281 15.62 -15.48 -8.50
C GLU A 281 16.94 -16.23 -8.66
N ARG A 282 17.39 -16.93 -7.60
CA ARG A 282 18.58 -17.78 -7.65
C ARG A 282 18.44 -18.92 -8.67
N ARG A 283 17.28 -19.58 -8.71
CA ARG A 283 16.98 -20.64 -9.67
C ARG A 283 16.94 -20.12 -11.10
N LYS A 284 16.39 -18.93 -11.33
CA LYS A 284 16.38 -18.26 -12.64
C LYS A 284 17.79 -17.97 -13.14
N LEU A 285 18.65 -17.38 -12.30
CA LEU A 285 20.05 -17.14 -12.63
C LEU A 285 20.80 -18.43 -12.96
N MET A 286 20.57 -19.49 -12.18
CA MET A 286 21.19 -20.80 -12.41
C MET A 286 20.68 -21.45 -13.70
N ALA A 287 19.37 -21.37 -13.97
CA ALA A 287 18.77 -21.89 -15.20
C ALA A 287 19.31 -21.16 -16.44
N ALA A 288 19.49 -19.84 -16.37
CA ALA A 288 20.10 -19.05 -17.44
C ALA A 288 21.53 -19.53 -17.73
N ALA A 289 22.37 -19.62 -16.69
CA ALA A 289 23.75 -20.08 -16.83
C ALA A 289 23.86 -21.52 -17.37
N LEU A 290 22.97 -22.43 -16.93
CA LEU A 290 22.94 -23.81 -17.41
C LEU A 290 22.49 -23.90 -18.87
N LYS A 291 21.55 -23.07 -19.31
CA LYS A 291 21.11 -23.02 -20.72
C LYS A 291 22.18 -22.45 -21.64
N GLU A 292 22.94 -21.45 -21.16
CA GLU A 292 24.14 -20.99 -21.86
C GLU A 292 25.22 -22.08 -21.95
N LEU A 293 25.40 -22.89 -20.90
CA LEU A 293 26.33 -24.02 -20.92
C LEU A 293 25.88 -25.11 -21.90
N GLU A 294 24.60 -25.49 -21.92
CA GLU A 294 24.04 -26.45 -22.88
C GLU A 294 24.21 -25.97 -24.33
N ALA A 295 24.00 -24.67 -24.59
CA ALA A 295 24.20 -24.10 -25.91
C ALA A 295 25.68 -24.16 -26.38
N ASN A 296 26.62 -24.10 -25.43
CA ASN A 296 28.06 -24.12 -25.71
C ASN A 296 28.70 -25.51 -25.65
N SER A 297 28.03 -26.51 -25.06
CA SER A 297 28.57 -27.85 -24.84
C SER A 297 27.60 -28.92 -25.36
N ASN A 298 28.09 -29.77 -26.27
CA ASN A 298 27.29 -30.84 -26.87
C ASN A 298 27.02 -32.03 -25.91
N ASP A 299 27.65 -32.05 -24.74
CA ASP A 299 27.50 -33.11 -23.74
C ASP A 299 27.16 -32.51 -22.37
N ILE A 300 26.01 -32.89 -21.82
CA ILE A 300 25.47 -32.47 -20.52
C ILE A 300 25.60 -33.57 -19.45
N SER A 301 26.32 -34.66 -19.74
CA SER A 301 26.51 -35.79 -18.81
C SER A 301 27.27 -35.41 -17.54
N PHE A 302 28.08 -34.35 -17.58
CA PHE A 302 28.87 -33.84 -16.45
C PHE A 302 28.04 -33.08 -15.41
N LEU A 303 26.80 -32.70 -15.73
CA LEU A 303 25.92 -31.98 -14.81
C LEU A 303 25.39 -32.91 -13.72
N SER A 304 25.34 -32.39 -12.49
CA SER A 304 24.66 -33.07 -11.38
C SER A 304 23.17 -33.24 -11.67
N GLU A 305 22.53 -34.21 -11.01
CA GLU A 305 21.10 -34.47 -11.17
C GLU A 305 20.25 -33.24 -10.79
N GLU A 306 20.69 -32.45 -9.81
CA GLU A 306 20.04 -31.19 -9.41
C GLU A 306 20.08 -30.14 -10.52
N ASN A 307 21.25 -29.94 -11.14
CA ASN A 307 21.41 -28.98 -12.23
C ASN A 307 20.62 -29.43 -13.47
N ARG A 308 20.59 -30.74 -13.75
CA ARG A 308 19.77 -31.29 -14.84
C ARG A 308 18.29 -31.03 -14.63
N LYS A 309 17.77 -31.22 -13.40
CA LYS A 309 16.37 -30.88 -13.05
C LYS A 309 16.07 -29.39 -13.20
N ILE A 310 17.02 -28.51 -12.91
CA ILE A 310 16.84 -27.05 -13.11
C ILE A 310 16.79 -26.73 -14.60
N LEU A 311 17.65 -27.34 -15.42
CA LEU A 311 17.68 -27.17 -16.87
C LEU A 311 16.39 -27.70 -17.54
N GLU A 312 15.92 -28.88 -17.14
CA GLU A 312 14.66 -29.46 -17.62
C GLU A 312 13.45 -28.57 -17.29
N ASN A 313 13.44 -27.94 -16.10
CA ASN A 313 12.38 -27.04 -15.66
C ASN A 313 12.62 -25.58 -16.06
N HIS A 314 13.57 -25.28 -16.96
CA HIS A 314 13.95 -23.91 -17.32
C HIS A 314 12.73 -23.05 -17.66
N ASP A 315 11.88 -23.50 -18.59
CA ASP A 315 10.78 -22.69 -19.09
C ASP A 315 9.71 -22.42 -18.01
N GLN A 316 9.48 -23.39 -17.11
CA GLN A 316 8.59 -23.19 -15.96
C GLN A 316 9.17 -22.20 -14.95
N ILE A 317 10.47 -22.28 -14.65
CA ILE A 317 11.15 -21.36 -13.72
C ILE A 317 11.08 -19.92 -14.25
N PHE A 318 11.27 -19.73 -15.55
CA PHE A 318 11.16 -18.41 -16.18
C PHE A 318 9.72 -17.88 -16.17
N GLN A 319 8.73 -18.73 -16.48
CA GLN A 319 7.32 -18.34 -16.38
C GLN A 319 6.90 -17.98 -14.95
N ASP A 320 7.38 -18.73 -13.95
CA ASP A 320 7.09 -18.45 -12.55
C ASP A 320 7.76 -17.15 -12.09
N ALA A 321 9.00 -16.89 -12.52
CA ALA A 321 9.73 -15.66 -12.20
C ALA A 321 9.20 -14.41 -12.92
N GLU A 322 8.60 -14.56 -14.09
CA GLU A 322 7.90 -13.47 -14.78
C GLU A 322 6.57 -13.13 -14.10
N LYS A 323 5.89 -14.14 -13.54
CA LYS A 323 4.63 -13.92 -12.78
C LYS A 323 4.87 -13.35 -11.39
N ASP A 324 5.96 -13.75 -10.73
CA ASP A 324 6.21 -13.48 -9.33
C ASP A 324 7.67 -13.11 -9.09
N SER A 325 8.03 -11.88 -9.47
CA SER A 325 9.39 -11.37 -9.31
C SER A 325 9.56 -10.61 -7.99
N ILE A 326 10.80 -10.51 -7.50
CA ILE A 326 11.12 -9.69 -6.33
C ILE A 326 10.95 -8.18 -6.62
N GLU A 327 11.08 -7.77 -7.88
CA GLU A 327 10.94 -6.36 -8.31
C GLU A 327 9.47 -5.93 -8.37
N ASP A 328 8.62 -6.85 -8.83
CA ASP A 328 7.17 -6.65 -8.85
C ASP A 328 6.59 -6.84 -7.46
N SER A 329 7.15 -7.73 -6.64
CA SER A 329 6.80 -7.86 -5.24
C SER A 329 7.20 -6.60 -4.47
N ASN A 330 6.27 -6.00 -3.73
CA ASN A 330 6.59 -4.84 -2.90
C ASN A 330 7.22 -5.24 -1.55
N ILE A 331 7.71 -6.47 -1.41
CA ILE A 331 8.16 -7.01 -0.14
C ILE A 331 9.30 -6.18 0.47
N SER A 332 10.28 -5.78 -0.33
CA SER A 332 11.39 -4.91 0.12
C SER A 332 10.87 -3.56 0.62
N GLY A 333 9.89 -2.98 -0.09
CA GLY A 333 9.21 -1.76 0.32
C GLY A 333 8.48 -1.91 1.66
N ILE A 334 7.89 -3.08 1.94
CA ILE A 334 7.25 -3.36 3.24
C ILE A 334 8.29 -3.42 4.38
N TYR A 335 9.45 -4.05 4.16
CA TYR A 335 10.55 -4.05 5.15
C TYR A 335 11.06 -2.63 5.43
N GLU A 336 11.26 -1.82 4.39
CA GLU A 336 11.67 -0.42 4.50
C GLU A 336 10.63 0.43 5.23
N ALA A 337 9.35 0.27 4.88
CA ALA A 337 8.24 0.94 5.53
C ALA A 337 8.18 0.58 7.02
N LEU A 338 8.35 -0.69 7.38
CA LEU A 338 8.37 -1.14 8.77
C LEU A 338 9.51 -0.48 9.57
N LEU A 339 10.72 -0.41 9.00
CA LEU A 339 11.86 0.26 9.62
C LEU A 339 11.60 1.75 9.83
N LEU A 340 11.14 2.44 8.77
CA LEU A 340 10.88 3.88 8.80
C LEU A 340 9.74 4.23 9.76
N ASN A 341 8.65 3.47 9.74
CA ASN A 341 7.47 3.70 10.58
C ASN A 341 7.79 3.47 12.06
N ARG A 342 8.56 2.42 12.38
CA ARG A 342 9.06 2.20 13.75
C ARG A 342 9.87 3.39 14.23
N ALA A 343 10.85 3.84 13.45
CA ALA A 343 11.69 4.98 13.82
C ALA A 343 10.85 6.25 14.01
N ARG A 344 9.91 6.53 13.10
CA ARG A 344 9.00 7.69 13.21
C ARG A 344 8.17 7.67 14.49
N LEU A 345 7.62 6.51 14.88
CA LEU A 345 6.82 6.37 16.10
C LEU A 345 7.64 6.56 17.38
N ASN A 346 8.93 6.22 17.34
CA ASN A 346 9.92 6.52 18.39
C ASN A 346 10.47 7.95 18.33
N GLY A 347 9.99 8.78 17.39
CA GLY A 347 10.42 10.18 17.23
C GLY A 347 11.75 10.37 16.49
N GLN A 348 12.19 9.37 15.75
CA GLN A 348 13.51 9.31 15.10
C GLN A 348 13.40 9.22 13.57
N ASN A 349 14.54 9.31 12.89
CA ASN A 349 14.66 9.18 11.44
C ASN A 349 15.64 8.07 11.07
N ALA A 350 15.16 7.06 10.34
CA ALA A 350 15.97 5.91 9.90
C ALA A 350 16.28 5.91 8.40
N ARG A 351 16.08 7.02 7.67
CA ARG A 351 16.35 7.10 6.22
C ARG A 351 17.78 6.68 5.84
N GLY A 352 18.77 7.02 6.66
CA GLY A 352 20.17 6.63 6.43
C GLY A 352 20.46 5.13 6.59
N LYS A 353 19.52 4.35 7.14
CA LYS A 353 19.65 2.89 7.33
C LYS A 353 18.93 2.09 6.24
N VAL A 354 18.23 2.75 5.33
CA VAL A 354 17.43 2.09 4.27
C VAL A 354 18.32 1.39 3.25
N GLU A 355 19.42 2.02 2.81
CA GLU A 355 20.35 1.42 1.85
C GLU A 355 21.04 0.18 2.43
N ALA A 356 21.47 0.24 3.69
CA ALA A 356 22.03 -0.90 4.41
C ALA A 356 21.03 -2.05 4.56
N LEU A 357 19.75 -1.75 4.78
CA LEU A 357 18.70 -2.77 4.81
C LEU A 357 18.50 -3.41 3.42
N ARG A 358 18.47 -2.63 2.35
CA ARG A 358 18.34 -3.16 0.97
C ARG A 358 19.48 -4.12 0.63
N ASP A 359 20.71 -3.72 0.95
CA ASP A 359 21.89 -4.56 0.74
C ASP A 359 21.80 -5.87 1.52
N LEU A 360 21.39 -5.81 2.79
CA LEU A 360 21.17 -7.00 3.61
C LEU A 360 20.08 -7.93 3.03
N LEU A 361 18.97 -7.37 2.52
CA LEU A 361 17.87 -8.16 1.97
C LEU A 361 18.21 -8.84 0.65
N LEU A 362 19.03 -8.22 -0.21
CA LEU A 362 19.37 -8.77 -1.53
C LEU A 362 20.57 -9.71 -1.49
N ASN A 363 21.61 -9.35 -0.71
CA ASN A 363 22.89 -10.05 -0.78
C ASN A 363 23.13 -11.02 0.38
N ASN A 364 22.55 -10.77 1.57
CA ASN A 364 22.90 -11.52 2.78
C ASN A 364 21.68 -11.82 3.68
N TYR A 365 20.57 -12.18 3.04
CA TYR A 365 19.30 -12.40 3.72
C TYR A 365 19.35 -13.61 4.65
N SER A 366 19.13 -13.37 5.93
CA SER A 366 18.68 -14.37 6.89
C SER A 366 17.72 -13.73 7.87
N LEU A 367 16.72 -14.48 8.35
CA LEU A 367 15.75 -13.95 9.31
C LEU A 367 16.44 -13.43 10.58
N GLU A 368 17.48 -14.12 11.04
CA GLU A 368 18.25 -13.73 12.22
C GLU A 368 19.02 -12.42 12.00
N ASN A 369 19.67 -12.26 10.84
CA ASN A 369 20.39 -11.03 10.49
C ASN A 369 19.44 -9.84 10.40
N VAL A 370 18.26 -10.03 9.80
CA VAL A 370 17.24 -8.97 9.72
C VAL A 370 16.74 -8.61 11.13
N ILE A 371 16.44 -9.60 11.98
CA ILE A 371 16.00 -9.33 13.36
C ILE A 371 17.11 -8.60 14.14
N ALA A 372 18.36 -9.02 14.00
CA ALA A 372 19.51 -8.38 14.64
C ALA A 372 19.67 -6.93 14.16
N PHE A 373 19.53 -6.67 12.87
CA PHE A 373 19.55 -5.32 12.29
C PHE A 373 18.43 -4.44 12.86
N PHE A 374 17.20 -4.97 12.98
CA PHE A 374 16.11 -4.22 13.59
C PHE A 374 16.34 -3.97 15.08
N LYS A 375 16.97 -4.89 15.82
CA LYS A 375 17.34 -4.68 17.23
C LYS A 375 18.44 -3.63 17.38
N SER A 376 19.54 -3.75 16.64
CA SER A 376 20.63 -2.77 16.69
C SER A 376 20.18 -1.37 16.28
N ALA A 377 19.28 -1.28 15.29
CA ALA A 377 18.68 -0.02 14.89
C ALA A 377 17.89 0.67 16.02
N ASN A 378 17.37 -0.11 16.99
CA ASN A 378 16.68 0.35 18.19
C ASN A 378 17.62 0.60 19.37
N ASP A 379 18.75 -0.12 19.46
CA ASP A 379 19.68 -0.06 20.60
C ASP A 379 20.72 1.08 20.49
N GLU A 380 21.24 1.38 19.29
CA GLU A 380 22.03 2.61 19.01
C GLU A 380 21.27 3.91 19.38
N THR A 381 19.99 3.73 19.61
CA THR A 381 18.93 4.70 19.76
C THR A 381 18.63 4.98 21.24
N PHE A 382 18.88 4.01 22.14
CA PHE A 382 18.87 4.21 23.59
C PHE A 382 20.18 4.82 24.13
N LEU A 383 21.30 4.68 23.41
CA LEU A 383 22.60 5.21 23.82
C LEU A 383 22.80 6.71 23.54
N ARG A 384 21.81 7.39 22.93
CA ARG A 384 21.85 8.83 22.62
C ARG A 384 20.99 9.70 23.56
N TYR A 385 20.49 9.14 24.65
CA TYR A 385 19.73 9.87 25.69
C TYR A 385 20.35 9.74 27.07
#